data_AF-A0A7V2J7E0-F1
#
_entry.id   AF-A0A7V2J7E0-F1
#
_cell.length_a   1.000
_cell.length_b   1.000
_cell.length_c   1.000
_cell.angle_alpha   90.00
_cell.angle_beta   90.00
_cell.angle_gamma   90.00
#
_symmetry.space_group_name_H-M   'P 1'
#
loop_
_entity.id
_entity.type
_entity.pdbx_description
1 polymer ?
#
loop_
_entity_poly.entity_id
_entity_poly.type
_entity_poly.pdbx_seq_one_letter_code
_entity_poly.pdbx_strand_id
1 'polypeptide(L)'
;ELQAPAAWKELSGQLSADSPAMKLDTAGLFKGLLAEYCEKGAPTHHVGMVEKESGKVFSKGFPPKLSNLTLIRKYQVIKPELKRVFGWHFYDYEKYHQIDGNVVPLEFIVRLGVTNGASILRKYSGLGDAEKASYLNDLGVNSLSAWSRFDPPIVDLTTKYEPEDRNISRQEAALVSGLDGEMFGRSMIMAVLGAFMLQRVFSKMGLTLWDMKWEIAKDGKNLVFVDTIDTDSVRVTYNMLRDGRQYFVHFNKQSMRDYYKIIHGDWIDAVNEAKKIAAKSGSVFTEILKEGQASGRYPANPNIDAPFLDLQKRKFAMVQDFIQGKGGDIQKVAEKIASDEIEYYSAAGKLAEYEAMNAG
;
A
#
# COMPACT_ATOMS: atom_id res chain seq x y z
N GLU A 1 15.78 -7.82 -3.98
CA GLU A 1 16.11 -6.61 -3.21
C GLU A 1 16.05 -6.86 -1.71
N LEU A 2 14.89 -7.12 -1.08
CA LEU A 2 14.80 -7.37 0.38
C LEU A 2 15.73 -8.48 0.91
N GLN A 3 15.86 -9.61 0.23
CA GLN A 3 16.71 -10.72 0.67
C GLN A 3 18.22 -10.49 0.36
N ALA A 4 18.60 -9.37 -0.26
CA ALA A 4 19.96 -9.13 -0.74
C ALA A 4 20.73 -8.20 0.21
N PRO A 5 21.74 -8.69 0.96
CA PRO A 5 22.52 -7.85 1.87
C PRO A 5 23.18 -6.64 1.19
N ALA A 6 23.61 -6.80 -0.07
CA ALA A 6 24.21 -5.72 -0.85
C ALA A 6 23.24 -4.53 -1.04
N ALA A 7 21.96 -4.79 -1.31
CA ALA A 7 20.96 -3.75 -1.47
C ALA A 7 20.78 -2.94 -0.17
N TRP A 8 20.82 -3.61 0.99
CA TRP A 8 20.75 -2.95 2.30
C TRP A 8 21.99 -2.12 2.61
N LYS A 9 23.19 -2.59 2.24
CA LYS A 9 24.43 -1.78 2.37
C LYS A 9 24.35 -0.51 1.53
N GLU A 10 23.84 -0.61 0.31
CA GLU A 10 23.63 0.54 -0.56
C GLU A 10 22.59 1.51 0.03
N LEU A 11 21.47 1.00 0.56
CA LEU A 11 20.47 1.82 1.25
C LEU A 11 21.07 2.49 2.50
N SER A 12 21.83 1.75 3.31
CA SER A 12 22.48 2.28 4.49
C SER A 12 23.47 3.40 4.16
N GLY A 13 24.15 3.33 3.00
CA GLY A 13 25.03 4.41 2.53
C GLY A 13 24.28 5.66 2.05
N GLN A 14 23.01 5.53 1.68
CA GLN A 14 22.15 6.65 1.27
C GLN A 14 21.45 7.33 2.45
N LEU A 15 21.21 6.58 3.54
CA LEU A 15 20.63 7.12 4.76
C LEU A 15 21.69 7.91 5.52
N SER A 16 21.63 9.24 5.43
CA SER A 16 22.49 10.11 6.22
C SER A 16 22.30 9.87 7.72
N ALA A 17 23.40 9.90 8.48
CA ALA A 17 23.36 9.90 9.94
C ALA A 17 22.54 11.07 10.50
N ASP A 18 22.40 12.14 9.71
CA ASP A 18 21.61 13.33 10.04
C ASP A 18 20.14 13.26 9.64
N SER A 19 19.69 12.16 9.03
CA SER A 19 18.28 11.99 8.67
C SER A 19 17.39 12.00 9.92
N PRO A 20 16.18 12.57 9.86
CA PRO A 20 15.24 12.56 10.98
C PRO A 20 14.99 11.17 11.56
N ALA A 21 14.86 10.15 10.71
CA ALA A 21 14.72 8.75 11.13
C ALA A 21 15.91 8.28 12.00
N MET A 22 17.15 8.59 11.61
CA MET A 22 18.35 8.23 12.39
C MET A 22 18.50 9.04 13.67
N LYS A 23 18.04 10.30 13.69
CA LYS A 23 18.06 11.18 14.87
C LYS A 23 17.03 10.75 15.92
N LEU A 24 15.88 10.24 15.47
CA LEU A 24 14.81 9.75 16.34
C LEU A 24 15.07 8.33 16.86
N ASP A 25 16.06 7.62 16.32
CA ASP A 25 16.47 6.30 16.77
C ASP A 25 17.32 6.33 18.06
N THR A 26 16.74 6.86 19.14
CA THR A 26 17.40 7.00 20.44
C THR A 26 17.69 5.65 21.11
N ALA A 27 16.86 4.64 20.84
CA ALA A 27 17.03 3.27 21.35
C ALA A 27 17.97 2.40 20.48
N GLY A 28 18.43 2.89 19.33
CA GLY A 28 19.31 2.15 18.42
C GLY A 28 18.63 0.99 17.67
N LEU A 29 17.29 0.92 17.69
CA LEU A 29 16.52 -0.16 17.08
C LEU A 29 16.58 -0.12 15.56
N PHE A 30 16.48 1.08 14.99
CA PHE A 30 16.59 1.30 13.54
C PHE A 30 17.99 0.94 13.05
N LYS A 31 19.03 1.47 13.70
CA LYS A 31 20.44 1.18 13.36
C LYS A 31 20.77 -0.30 13.52
N GLY A 32 20.31 -0.93 14.60
CA GLY A 32 20.53 -2.35 14.86
C GLY A 32 19.90 -3.23 13.80
N LEU A 33 18.63 -2.99 13.46
CA LEU A 33 17.92 -3.79 12.45
C LEU A 33 18.48 -3.56 11.03
N LEU A 34 18.83 -2.32 10.69
CA LEU A 34 19.48 -2.02 9.41
C LEU A 34 20.84 -2.74 9.29
N ALA A 35 21.64 -2.75 10.36
CA ALA A 35 22.91 -3.48 10.38
C ALA A 35 22.70 -4.99 10.16
N GLU A 36 21.70 -5.59 10.83
CA GLU A 36 21.33 -7.00 10.63
C GLU A 36 20.98 -7.29 9.16
N TYR A 37 20.20 -6.40 8.51
CA TYR A 37 19.84 -6.56 7.10
C TYR A 37 21.01 -6.33 6.15
N CYS A 38 21.96 -5.44 6.48
CA CYS A 38 23.21 -5.29 5.74
C CYS A 38 24.08 -6.56 5.78
N GLU A 39 23.97 -7.39 6.81
CA GLU A 39 24.69 -8.65 6.92
C GLU A 39 23.96 -9.81 6.22
N LYS A 40 22.65 -9.96 6.48
CA LYS A 40 21.91 -11.19 6.15
C LYS A 40 20.79 -10.99 5.13
N GLY A 41 20.42 -9.75 4.84
CA GLY A 41 19.18 -9.42 4.14
C GLY A 41 17.97 -9.50 5.08
N ALA A 42 16.87 -8.89 4.68
CA ALA A 42 15.64 -8.96 5.44
C ALA A 42 14.95 -10.32 5.23
N PRO A 43 14.43 -10.94 6.30
CA PRO A 43 13.68 -12.18 6.21
C PRO A 43 12.35 -11.95 5.49
N THR A 44 12.04 -12.81 4.54
CA THR A 44 10.76 -12.83 3.83
C THR A 44 10.27 -14.27 3.71
N HIS A 45 8.96 -14.46 3.57
CA HIS A 45 8.41 -15.79 3.29
C HIS A 45 8.62 -16.26 1.84
N HIS A 46 9.24 -15.44 0.99
CA HIS A 46 9.46 -15.77 -0.41
C HIS A 46 10.54 -16.85 -0.54
N VAL A 47 10.17 -17.99 -1.14
CA VAL A 47 11.10 -19.10 -1.40
C VAL A 47 11.65 -19.04 -2.82
N GLY A 48 10.83 -18.63 -3.79
CA GLY A 48 11.25 -18.45 -5.17
C GLY A 48 10.09 -18.33 -6.15
N MET A 49 10.38 -17.95 -7.39
CA MET A 49 9.39 -17.88 -8.47
C MET A 49 9.33 -19.21 -9.23
N VAL A 50 8.14 -19.60 -9.67
CA VAL A 50 7.94 -20.85 -10.43
C VAL A 50 7.98 -20.53 -11.92
N GLU A 51 8.74 -21.29 -12.70
CA GLU A 51 8.77 -21.15 -14.16
C GLU A 51 7.54 -21.79 -14.82
N LYS A 52 6.95 -21.11 -15.82
CA LYS A 52 5.64 -21.46 -16.43
C LYS A 52 5.57 -22.85 -17.06
N GLU A 53 6.68 -23.36 -17.58
CA GLU A 53 6.71 -24.61 -18.36
C GLU A 53 7.28 -25.78 -17.56
N SER A 54 8.42 -25.57 -16.88
CA SER A 54 9.11 -26.65 -16.17
C SER A 54 8.60 -26.87 -14.75
N GLY A 55 7.90 -25.89 -14.17
CA GLY A 55 7.57 -25.89 -12.73
C GLY A 55 8.78 -25.71 -11.83
N LYS A 56 9.98 -25.46 -12.38
CA LYS A 56 11.20 -25.25 -11.60
C LYS A 56 11.10 -23.98 -10.76
N VAL A 57 11.56 -24.05 -9.51
CA VAL A 57 11.61 -22.92 -8.58
C VAL A 57 12.96 -22.21 -8.70
N PHE A 58 12.92 -20.90 -8.90
CA PHE A 58 14.07 -20.01 -8.92
C PHE A 58 14.08 -19.22 -7.62
N SER A 59 14.97 -19.60 -6.69
CA SER A 59 15.08 -18.97 -5.37
C SER A 59 15.75 -17.60 -5.40
N LYS A 60 16.43 -17.25 -6.50
CA LYS A 60 17.05 -15.95 -6.74
C LYS A 60 16.80 -15.53 -8.18
N GLY A 61 16.51 -14.24 -8.35
CA GLY A 61 16.22 -13.65 -9.66
C GLY A 61 14.91 -14.14 -10.26
N PHE A 62 14.68 -13.76 -11.51
CA PHE A 62 13.47 -14.10 -12.26
C PHE A 62 13.71 -15.33 -13.13
N PRO A 63 12.72 -16.23 -13.28
CA PRO A 63 12.80 -17.33 -14.23
C PRO A 63 12.83 -16.79 -15.67
N PRO A 64 13.50 -17.47 -16.61
CA PRO A 64 13.52 -17.08 -18.03
C PRO A 64 12.11 -16.91 -18.62
N LYS A 65 11.17 -17.78 -18.21
CA LYS A 65 9.75 -17.70 -18.58
C LYS A 65 8.89 -17.46 -17.35
N LEU A 66 8.45 -16.22 -17.18
CA LEU A 66 7.60 -15.81 -16.05
C LEU A 66 6.27 -16.60 -16.03
N SER A 67 5.89 -17.05 -14.84
CA SER A 67 4.54 -17.51 -14.53
C SER A 67 3.87 -16.53 -13.57
N ASN A 68 2.60 -16.79 -13.25
CA ASN A 68 1.85 -16.11 -12.20
C ASN A 68 1.94 -16.84 -10.84
N LEU A 69 2.92 -17.72 -10.66
CA LEU A 69 3.08 -18.55 -9.47
C LEU A 69 4.39 -18.24 -8.74
N THR A 70 4.28 -18.09 -7.43
CA THR A 70 5.39 -17.89 -6.50
C THR A 70 5.29 -18.91 -5.37
N LEU A 71 6.41 -19.54 -5.04
CA LEU A 71 6.52 -20.40 -3.87
C LEU A 71 6.85 -19.57 -2.63
N ILE A 72 6.07 -19.78 -1.57
CA ILE A 72 6.26 -19.11 -0.28
C ILE A 72 6.29 -20.13 0.86
N ARG A 73 6.98 -19.79 1.95
CA ARG A 73 6.80 -20.43 3.25
C ARG A 73 5.43 -20.00 3.78
N LYS A 74 4.58 -20.96 4.10
CA LYS A 74 3.25 -20.70 4.66
C LYS A 74 3.37 -20.32 6.14
N TYR A 75 2.71 -19.24 6.51
CA TYR A 75 2.45 -18.85 7.91
C TYR A 75 0.96 -19.03 8.21
N GLN A 76 0.62 -19.28 9.48
CA GLN A 76 -0.76 -19.46 9.90
C GLN A 76 -1.51 -18.12 9.86
N VAL A 77 -2.69 -18.13 9.26
CA VAL A 77 -3.64 -17.01 9.32
C VAL A 77 -4.72 -17.40 10.31
N ILE A 78 -4.71 -16.76 11.47
CA ILE A 78 -5.73 -16.95 12.51
C ILE A 78 -6.74 -15.82 12.37
N LYS A 79 -8.00 -16.05 12.70
CA LYS A 79 -9.01 -14.98 12.76
C LYS A 79 -9.32 -14.69 14.22
N PRO A 80 -9.44 -13.42 14.63
CA PRO A 80 -9.93 -13.11 15.96
C PRO A 80 -11.37 -13.58 16.12
N GLU A 81 -11.76 -13.98 17.33
CA GLU A 81 -13.11 -14.47 17.59
C GLU A 81 -14.02 -13.32 18.00
N LEU A 82 -15.18 -13.18 17.36
CA LEU A 82 -16.20 -12.25 17.82
C LEU A 82 -16.86 -12.78 19.10
N LYS A 83 -16.60 -12.13 20.23
CA LYS A 83 -17.27 -12.42 21.51
C LYS A 83 -18.44 -11.47 21.73
N ARG A 84 -19.50 -11.96 22.38
CA ARG A 84 -20.68 -11.16 22.75
C ARG A 84 -20.92 -11.27 24.25
N VAL A 85 -21.00 -10.14 24.94
CA VAL A 85 -21.21 -10.08 26.40
C VAL A 85 -22.14 -8.90 26.70
N PHE A 86 -23.24 -9.15 27.41
CA PHE A 86 -24.20 -8.12 27.82
C PHE A 86 -24.65 -7.16 26.70
N GLY A 87 -24.93 -7.70 25.51
CA GLY A 87 -25.34 -6.90 24.34
C GLY A 87 -24.20 -6.17 23.61
N TRP A 88 -22.99 -6.17 24.17
CA TRP A 88 -21.79 -5.68 23.52
C TRP A 88 -21.09 -6.79 22.74
N HIS A 89 -20.17 -6.37 21.89
CA HIS A 89 -19.27 -7.26 21.17
C HIS A 89 -17.85 -6.72 21.15
N PHE A 90 -16.88 -7.63 21.08
CA PHE A 90 -15.47 -7.32 20.86
C PHE A 90 -14.80 -8.49 20.13
N TYR A 91 -13.68 -8.21 19.47
CA TYR A 91 -12.84 -9.22 18.86
C TYR A 91 -11.78 -9.68 19.86
N ASP A 92 -11.74 -10.98 20.11
CA ASP A 92 -10.80 -11.62 21.02
C ASP A 92 -9.54 -12.07 20.26
N TYR A 93 -8.41 -11.47 20.67
CA TYR A 93 -7.08 -11.69 20.10
C TYR A 93 -6.19 -12.54 21.01
N GLU A 94 -6.71 -13.12 22.11
CA GLU A 94 -5.91 -13.82 23.12
C GLU A 94 -4.97 -14.89 22.53
N LYS A 95 -5.45 -15.63 21.52
CA LYS A 95 -4.68 -16.67 20.82
C LYS A 95 -3.35 -16.15 20.28
N TYR A 96 -3.28 -14.89 19.82
CA TYR A 96 -2.07 -14.31 19.25
C TYR A 96 -0.90 -14.24 20.23
N HIS A 97 -1.17 -14.19 21.55
CA HIS A 97 -0.13 -14.18 22.57
C HIS A 97 0.50 -15.56 22.82
N GLN A 98 -0.15 -16.64 22.39
CA GLN A 98 0.26 -18.03 22.69
C GLN A 98 0.73 -18.81 21.45
N ILE A 99 0.49 -18.26 20.26
CA ILE A 99 0.88 -18.90 18.99
C ILE A 99 2.22 -18.39 18.47
N ASP A 100 2.77 -19.19 17.57
CA ASP A 100 3.97 -18.87 16.80
C ASP A 100 3.81 -19.37 15.36
N GLY A 101 4.62 -18.85 14.43
CA GLY A 101 4.53 -19.18 13.01
C GLY A 101 3.24 -18.66 12.36
N ASN A 102 2.77 -17.49 12.79
CA ASN A 102 1.54 -16.85 12.34
C ASN A 102 1.77 -15.46 11.75
N VAL A 103 0.86 -15.01 10.89
CA VAL A 103 0.79 -13.62 10.47
C VAL A 103 0.26 -12.79 11.64
N VAL A 104 0.90 -11.65 11.91
CA VAL A 104 0.43 -10.66 12.89
C VAL A 104 -0.87 -10.05 12.36
N PRO A 105 -1.94 -9.89 13.17
CA PRO A 105 -3.25 -9.47 12.70
C PRO A 105 -3.33 -7.95 12.44
N LEU A 106 -2.32 -7.41 11.78
CA LEU A 106 -2.16 -5.99 11.49
C LEU A 106 -1.73 -5.78 10.04
N GLU A 107 -2.26 -4.75 9.39
CA GLU A 107 -1.57 -4.14 8.25
C GLU A 107 -0.69 -3.00 8.75
N PHE A 108 0.57 -2.99 8.33
CA PHE A 108 1.52 -1.92 8.60
C PHE A 108 1.57 -0.99 7.39
N ILE A 109 0.83 0.11 7.45
CA ILE A 109 0.74 1.08 6.37
C ILE A 109 1.82 2.15 6.58
N VAL A 110 2.89 2.07 5.79
CA VAL A 110 3.98 3.06 5.85
C VAL A 110 3.71 4.17 4.86
N ARG A 111 3.76 5.42 5.33
CA ARG A 111 3.53 6.63 4.53
C ARG A 111 4.80 7.45 4.47
N LEU A 112 5.38 7.53 3.28
CA LEU A 112 6.47 8.44 2.92
C LEU A 112 5.96 9.84 2.55
N GLY A 113 4.66 9.95 2.33
CA GLY A 113 3.92 11.17 2.11
C GLY A 113 2.42 10.88 2.10
N VAL A 114 1.62 11.88 1.78
CA VAL A 114 0.17 11.76 1.69
C VAL A 114 -0.29 12.22 0.31
N THR A 115 -1.19 11.46 -0.31
CA THR A 115 -1.83 11.83 -1.59
C THR A 115 -3.24 12.34 -1.34
N ASN A 116 -3.83 13.07 -2.29
CA ASN A 116 -5.20 13.57 -2.17
C ASN A 116 -6.23 12.46 -1.83
N GLY A 117 -6.09 11.26 -2.43
CA GLY A 117 -6.97 10.11 -2.16
C GLY A 117 -6.68 9.31 -0.87
N ALA A 118 -5.79 9.76 0.00
CA ALA A 118 -5.39 8.99 1.18
C ALA A 118 -6.47 8.97 2.26
N SER A 119 -6.63 7.82 2.94
CA SER A 119 -7.60 7.66 4.03
C SER A 119 -7.33 8.59 5.22
N ILE A 120 -6.06 8.86 5.53
CA ILE A 120 -5.67 9.77 6.60
C ILE A 120 -6.14 11.20 6.35
N LEU A 121 -6.05 11.67 5.10
CA LEU A 121 -6.46 13.01 4.74
C LEU A 121 -7.99 13.11 4.79
N ARG A 122 -8.71 12.12 4.25
CA ARG A 122 -10.17 12.06 4.34
C ARG A 122 -10.67 12.05 5.79
N LYS A 123 -10.03 11.28 6.67
CA LYS A 123 -10.36 11.25 8.10
C LYS A 123 -10.13 12.63 8.71
N TYR A 124 -8.93 13.20 8.53
CA TYR A 124 -8.56 14.53 9.03
C TYR A 124 -9.52 15.65 8.59
N SER A 125 -9.92 15.67 7.31
CA SER A 125 -10.86 16.67 6.78
C SER A 125 -12.26 16.59 7.40
N GLY A 126 -12.66 15.44 7.94
CA GLY A 126 -13.96 15.25 8.59
C GLY A 126 -13.97 15.53 10.10
N LEU A 127 -12.81 15.82 10.71
CA LEU A 127 -12.69 16.05 12.16
C LEU A 127 -12.96 17.53 12.52
N GLY A 128 -13.46 17.75 13.75
CA GLY A 128 -13.49 19.08 14.36
C GLY A 128 -12.09 19.56 14.76
N ASP A 129 -11.93 20.86 15.02
CA ASP A 129 -10.60 21.47 15.24
C ASP A 129 -9.85 20.89 16.46
N ALA A 130 -10.55 20.59 17.54
CA ALA A 130 -9.95 19.94 18.72
C ALA A 130 -9.48 18.50 18.41
N GLU A 131 -10.24 17.75 17.62
CA GLU A 131 -9.92 16.37 17.24
C GLU A 131 -8.76 16.30 16.25
N LYS A 132 -8.63 17.31 15.37
CA LYS A 132 -7.51 17.45 14.44
C LYS A 132 -6.17 17.49 15.16
N ALA A 133 -6.06 18.28 16.24
CA ALA A 133 -4.83 18.37 17.02
C ALA A 133 -4.44 17.01 17.63
N SER A 134 -5.41 16.30 18.22
CA SER A 134 -5.18 14.95 18.74
C SER A 134 -4.75 13.97 17.64
N TYR A 135 -5.42 14.02 16.49
CA TYR A 135 -5.12 13.13 15.37
C TYR A 135 -3.73 13.37 14.77
N LEU A 136 -3.32 14.63 14.61
CA LEU A 136 -1.97 15.00 14.17
C LEU A 136 -0.90 14.55 15.17
N ASN A 137 -1.16 14.71 16.46
CA ASN A 137 -0.26 14.24 17.52
C ASN A 137 -0.13 12.70 17.52
N ASP A 138 -1.23 11.97 17.32
CA ASP A 138 -1.20 10.50 17.21
C ASP A 138 -0.37 10.04 15.99
N LEU A 139 -0.51 10.75 14.87
CA LEU A 139 0.30 10.50 13.67
C LEU A 139 1.77 10.88 13.85
N GLY A 140 2.07 11.83 14.74
CA GLY A 140 3.40 12.36 14.97
C GLY A 140 3.81 13.43 13.95
N VAL A 141 2.85 14.20 13.42
CA VAL A 141 3.10 15.27 12.44
C VAL A 141 2.42 16.58 12.85
N ASN A 142 2.93 17.70 12.35
CA ASN A 142 2.40 19.03 12.69
C ASN A 142 1.28 19.50 11.76
N SER A 143 1.24 18.97 10.55
CA SER A 143 0.25 19.33 9.53
C SER A 143 0.03 18.17 8.57
N LEU A 144 -1.10 18.23 7.88
CA LEU A 144 -1.46 17.24 6.87
C LEU A 144 -2.07 17.95 5.65
N SER A 145 -1.33 17.97 4.55
CA SER A 145 -1.77 18.52 3.26
C SER A 145 -1.50 17.53 2.15
N ALA A 146 -2.37 17.46 1.13
CA ALA A 146 -2.17 16.54 0.02
C ALA A 146 -0.84 16.82 -0.71
N TRP A 147 -0.22 15.75 -1.21
CA TRP A 147 1.06 15.73 -1.90
C TRP A 147 2.27 16.20 -1.08
N SER A 148 2.14 16.27 0.25
CA SER A 148 3.27 16.52 1.15
C SER A 148 4.04 15.23 1.47
N ARG A 149 5.35 15.37 1.70
CA ARG A 149 6.25 14.29 2.13
C ARG A 149 6.37 14.26 3.65
N PHE A 150 6.59 13.07 4.21
CA PHE A 150 6.90 12.87 5.62
C PHE A 150 8.36 12.46 5.79
N ASP A 151 9.05 13.11 6.73
CA ASP A 151 10.38 12.73 7.18
C ASP A 151 10.48 12.99 8.70
N PRO A 152 10.45 11.94 9.56
CA PRO A 152 10.43 10.52 9.19
C PRO A 152 9.08 10.07 8.61
N PRO A 153 9.02 8.86 7.99
CA PRO A 153 7.76 8.28 7.54
C PRO A 153 6.80 7.98 8.69
N ILE A 154 5.50 7.99 8.41
CA ILE A 154 4.46 7.61 9.38
C ILE A 154 4.16 6.11 9.22
N VAL A 155 3.93 5.41 10.34
CA VAL A 155 3.38 4.04 10.35
C VAL A 155 1.98 4.08 10.92
N ASP A 156 0.99 3.87 10.04
CA ASP A 156 -0.40 3.65 10.38
C ASP A 156 -0.68 2.15 10.54
N LEU A 157 -1.58 1.80 11.45
CA LEU A 157 -1.92 0.41 11.75
C LEU A 157 -3.41 0.19 11.54
N THR A 158 -3.77 -0.89 10.84
CA THR A 158 -5.14 -1.40 10.82
C THR A 158 -5.19 -2.80 11.38
N THR A 159 -6.36 -3.20 11.90
CA THR A 159 -6.64 -4.62 12.12
C THR A 159 -6.61 -5.39 10.80
N LYS A 160 -6.43 -6.70 10.90
CA LYS A 160 -6.59 -7.65 9.81
C LYS A 160 -7.47 -8.80 10.29
N TYR A 161 -8.25 -9.37 9.38
CA TYR A 161 -9.08 -10.57 9.58
C TYR A 161 -10.34 -10.38 10.46
N GLU A 162 -10.65 -9.13 10.84
CA GLU A 162 -12.01 -8.70 11.16
C GLU A 162 -12.85 -8.64 9.85
N PRO A 163 -14.20 -8.54 9.91
CA PRO A 163 -15.02 -8.33 8.71
C PRO A 163 -14.68 -7.04 7.95
N GLU A 164 -14.28 -5.99 8.67
CA GLU A 164 -13.77 -4.73 8.11
C GLU A 164 -12.51 -4.32 8.87
N ASP A 165 -11.44 -4.05 8.13
CA ASP A 165 -10.19 -3.53 8.70
C ASP A 165 -10.41 -2.09 9.18
N ARG A 166 -10.04 -1.81 10.43
CA ARG A 166 -10.21 -0.48 11.05
C ARG A 166 -8.88 0.11 11.46
N ASN A 167 -8.73 1.43 11.35
CA ASN A 167 -7.55 2.13 11.86
C ASN A 167 -7.54 2.08 13.39
N ILE A 168 -6.40 1.72 13.97
CA ILE A 168 -6.23 1.58 15.43
C ILE A 168 -5.01 2.36 15.92
N SER A 169 -5.00 2.70 17.20
CA SER A 169 -3.86 3.36 17.84
C SER A 169 -2.66 2.40 17.95
N ARG A 170 -1.44 2.94 18.14
CA ARG A 170 -0.25 2.11 18.39
C ARG A 170 -0.39 1.26 19.67
N GLN A 171 -1.05 1.80 20.69
CA GLN A 171 -1.29 1.08 21.95
C GLN A 171 -2.25 -0.09 21.75
N GLU A 172 -3.34 0.11 21.01
CA GLU A 172 -4.28 -0.96 20.67
C GLU A 172 -3.61 -2.00 19.77
N ALA A 173 -2.85 -1.56 18.77
CA ALA A 173 -2.13 -2.45 17.87
C ALA A 173 -1.09 -3.31 18.61
N ALA A 174 -0.37 -2.76 19.59
CA ALA A 174 0.56 -3.53 20.41
C ALA A 174 -0.16 -4.69 21.12
N LEU A 175 -1.34 -4.43 21.70
CA LEU A 175 -2.16 -5.46 22.35
C LEU A 175 -2.69 -6.50 21.35
N VAL A 176 -3.26 -6.03 20.24
CA VAL A 176 -3.86 -6.89 19.19
C VAL A 176 -2.80 -7.75 18.49
N SER A 177 -1.56 -7.27 18.38
CA SER A 177 -0.50 -7.95 17.62
C SER A 177 -0.08 -9.32 18.20
N GLY A 178 -0.27 -9.53 19.51
CA GLY A 178 0.31 -10.68 20.22
C GLY A 178 1.84 -10.63 20.41
N LEU A 179 2.48 -9.51 20.06
CA LEU A 179 3.92 -9.30 20.21
C LEU A 179 4.24 -8.65 21.56
N ASP A 180 5.44 -8.91 22.09
CA ASP A 180 5.98 -8.07 23.16
C ASP A 180 6.39 -6.68 22.63
N GLY A 181 6.68 -5.74 23.55
CA GLY A 181 6.98 -4.35 23.19
C GLY A 181 8.21 -4.20 22.28
N GLU A 182 9.24 -5.04 22.45
CA GLU A 182 10.44 -4.98 21.61
C GLU A 182 10.14 -5.48 20.20
N MET A 183 9.50 -6.65 20.06
CA MET A 183 9.11 -7.19 18.75
C MET A 183 8.11 -6.28 18.05
N PHE A 184 7.16 -5.69 18.76
CA PHE A 184 6.23 -4.73 18.19
C PHE A 184 6.97 -3.49 17.66
N GLY A 185 7.89 -2.93 18.45
CA GLY A 185 8.78 -1.85 18.00
C GLY A 185 9.57 -2.24 16.74
N ARG A 186 10.19 -3.41 16.75
CA ARG A 186 10.96 -3.94 15.60
C ARG A 186 10.10 -4.11 14.36
N SER A 187 8.84 -4.51 14.49
CA SER A 187 7.92 -4.69 13.36
C SER A 187 7.62 -3.36 12.65
N MET A 188 7.46 -2.27 13.40
CA MET A 188 7.26 -0.94 12.82
C MET A 188 8.52 -0.46 12.10
N ILE A 189 9.70 -0.63 12.70
CA ILE A 189 10.99 -0.28 12.08
C ILE A 189 11.24 -1.12 10.82
N MET A 190 10.95 -2.42 10.90
CA MET A 190 11.01 -3.34 9.76
C MET A 190 10.16 -2.81 8.61
N ALA A 191 8.90 -2.45 8.86
CA ALA A 191 8.01 -1.88 7.84
C ALA A 191 8.61 -0.61 7.20
N VAL A 192 9.16 0.32 8.01
CA VAL A 192 9.80 1.55 7.51
C VAL A 192 11.02 1.25 6.64
N LEU A 193 11.91 0.36 7.08
CA LEU A 193 13.07 -0.08 6.30
C LEU A 193 12.66 -0.74 4.98
N GLY A 194 11.60 -1.56 4.99
CA GLY A 194 11.01 -2.14 3.79
C GLY A 194 10.50 -1.08 2.82
N ALA A 195 9.85 -0.02 3.33
CA ALA A 195 9.38 1.09 2.52
C ALA A 195 10.52 1.90 1.89
N PHE A 196 11.60 2.15 2.62
CA PHE A 196 12.79 2.79 2.04
C PHE A 196 13.45 1.93 0.95
N MET A 197 13.52 0.61 1.16
CA MET A 197 14.02 -0.30 0.13
C MET A 197 13.15 -0.24 -1.13
N LEU A 198 11.83 -0.27 -1.00
CA LEU A 198 10.94 -0.16 -2.17
C LEU A 198 11.00 1.22 -2.81
N GLN A 199 11.08 2.31 -2.04
CA GLN A 199 11.28 3.66 -2.57
C GLN A 199 12.53 3.70 -3.45
N ARG A 200 13.65 3.09 -3.03
CA ARG A 200 14.86 2.97 -3.84
C ARG A 200 14.60 2.22 -5.15
N VAL A 201 13.83 1.12 -5.12
CA VAL A 201 13.46 0.35 -6.31
C VAL A 201 12.61 1.19 -7.27
N PHE A 202 11.55 1.84 -6.77
CA PHE A 202 10.66 2.67 -7.57
C PHE A 202 11.38 3.89 -8.17
N SER A 203 12.30 4.51 -7.42
CA SER A 203 13.08 5.64 -7.92
C SER A 203 13.97 5.27 -9.11
N LYS A 204 14.44 4.02 -9.24
CA LYS A 204 15.16 3.56 -10.44
C LYS A 204 14.27 3.65 -11.70
N MET A 205 12.96 3.52 -11.55
CA MET A 205 11.96 3.67 -12.61
C MET A 205 11.44 5.10 -12.79
N GLY A 206 11.99 6.09 -12.06
CA GLY A 206 11.47 7.46 -12.05
C GLY A 206 10.17 7.62 -11.27
N LEU A 207 9.77 6.61 -10.49
CA LEU A 207 8.53 6.61 -9.72
C LEU A 207 8.77 7.05 -8.27
N THR A 208 7.79 7.78 -7.73
CA THR A 208 7.76 8.22 -6.34
C THR A 208 6.80 7.35 -5.54
N LEU A 209 7.29 6.70 -4.48
CA LEU A 209 6.46 5.95 -3.54
C LEU A 209 5.89 6.91 -2.48
N TRP A 210 4.57 6.88 -2.29
CA TRP A 210 3.86 7.72 -1.33
C TRP A 210 3.47 6.95 -0.08
N ASP A 211 2.85 5.79 -0.28
CA ASP A 211 2.49 4.89 0.79
C ASP A 211 2.51 3.44 0.31
N MET A 212 2.62 2.53 1.27
CA MET A 212 2.50 1.11 1.04
C MET A 212 2.01 0.35 2.27
N LYS A 213 1.60 -0.89 2.07
CA LYS A 213 1.17 -1.80 3.13
C LYS A 213 2.08 -3.01 3.23
N TRP A 214 2.42 -3.38 4.46
CA TRP A 214 3.12 -4.62 4.78
C TRP A 214 2.23 -5.50 5.65
N GLU A 215 2.32 -6.81 5.46
CA GLU A 215 2.01 -7.80 6.48
C GLU A 215 3.32 -8.38 7.02
N ILE A 216 3.33 -8.71 8.32
CA ILE A 216 4.50 -9.27 9.01
C ILE A 216 4.05 -10.53 9.74
N ALA A 217 4.86 -11.59 9.66
CA ALA A 217 4.67 -12.79 10.47
C ALA A 217 5.67 -12.87 11.62
N LYS A 218 5.24 -13.54 12.68
CA LYS A 218 6.07 -13.95 13.82
C LYS A 218 6.59 -15.36 13.57
N ASP A 219 7.90 -15.56 13.75
CA ASP A 219 8.59 -16.86 13.63
C ASP A 219 9.62 -16.99 14.76
N GLY A 220 9.17 -17.48 15.91
CA GLY A 220 9.89 -17.48 17.18
C GLY A 220 10.20 -16.06 17.64
N LYS A 221 11.49 -15.74 17.71
CA LYS A 221 12.00 -14.39 18.02
C LYS A 221 12.22 -13.52 16.78
N ASN A 222 11.89 -14.04 15.60
CA ASN A 222 12.08 -13.33 14.34
C ASN A 222 10.76 -12.77 13.83
N LEU A 223 10.88 -11.73 13.02
CA LEU A 223 9.81 -11.17 12.22
C LEU A 223 10.12 -11.42 10.75
N VAL A 224 9.09 -11.64 9.93
CA VAL A 224 9.25 -12.03 8.52
C VAL A 224 8.28 -11.21 7.66
N PHE A 225 8.77 -10.59 6.58
CA PHE A 225 7.87 -9.97 5.61
C PHE A 225 7.03 -11.05 4.93
N VAL A 226 5.72 -10.87 4.96
CA VAL A 226 4.76 -11.76 4.30
C VAL A 226 3.80 -10.97 3.42
N ASP A 227 2.98 -11.70 2.68
CA ASP A 227 2.11 -11.21 1.62
C ASP A 227 2.88 -10.67 0.40
N THR A 228 2.14 -10.26 -0.62
CA THR A 228 2.68 -9.78 -1.88
C THR A 228 2.85 -8.26 -1.91
N ILE A 229 3.85 -7.81 -2.66
CA ILE A 229 3.95 -6.42 -3.10
C ILE A 229 3.45 -6.35 -4.54
N ASP A 230 2.25 -5.81 -4.70
CA ASP A 230 1.55 -5.63 -5.95
C ASP A 230 1.01 -4.20 -6.12
N THR A 231 0.26 -3.95 -7.19
CA THR A 231 -0.34 -2.63 -7.48
C THR A 231 -1.44 -2.19 -6.52
N ASP A 232 -1.90 -3.08 -5.65
CA ASP A 232 -2.91 -2.80 -4.62
C ASP A 232 -2.24 -2.42 -3.29
N SER A 233 -1.07 -2.99 -3.03
CA SER A 233 -0.27 -2.78 -1.81
C SER A 233 0.51 -1.45 -1.79
N VAL A 234 0.73 -0.81 -2.95
CA VAL A 234 1.52 0.43 -3.07
C VAL A 234 0.75 1.57 -3.73
N ARG A 235 1.12 2.80 -3.37
CA ARG A 235 0.77 4.00 -4.13
C ARG A 235 2.03 4.67 -4.66
N VAL A 236 2.20 4.60 -5.96
CA VAL A 236 3.35 5.16 -6.69
C VAL A 236 2.89 6.08 -7.80
N THR A 237 3.64 7.13 -8.07
CA THR A 237 3.35 8.07 -9.16
C THR A 237 4.58 8.38 -9.98
N TYR A 238 4.38 8.71 -11.25
CA TYR A 238 5.30 9.54 -12.00
C TYR A 238 4.89 11.00 -11.80
N ASN A 239 5.84 11.84 -11.37
CA ASN A 239 5.57 13.26 -11.11
C ASN A 239 6.10 14.06 -12.29
N MET A 240 5.24 14.87 -12.92
CA MET A 240 5.63 15.65 -14.09
C MET A 240 5.11 17.08 -14.03
N LEU A 241 5.93 18.00 -14.53
CA LEU A 241 5.56 19.39 -14.75
C LEU A 241 5.16 19.57 -16.21
N ARG A 242 3.93 20.00 -16.47
CA ARG A 242 3.42 20.29 -17.80
C ARG A 242 2.62 21.59 -17.75
N ASP A 243 2.93 22.52 -18.64
CA ASP A 243 2.26 23.83 -18.74
C ASP A 243 2.20 24.59 -17.39
N GLY A 244 3.29 24.50 -16.61
CA GLY A 244 3.39 25.14 -15.28
C GLY A 244 2.65 24.42 -14.15
N ARG A 245 2.00 23.29 -14.44
CA ARG A 245 1.24 22.49 -13.46
C ARG A 245 1.93 21.16 -13.13
N GLN A 246 1.95 20.82 -11.84
CA GLN A 246 2.39 19.51 -11.37
C GLN A 246 1.28 18.47 -11.52
N TYR A 247 1.63 17.33 -12.10
CA TYR A 247 0.76 16.16 -12.25
C TYR A 247 1.38 14.96 -11.55
N PHE A 248 0.53 14.19 -10.87
CA PHE A 248 0.90 12.99 -10.12
C PHE A 248 0.22 11.77 -10.77
N VAL A 249 0.81 11.26 -11.85
CA VAL A 249 0.20 10.16 -12.60
C VAL A 249 0.43 8.84 -11.87
N HIS A 250 -0.65 8.19 -11.44
CA HIS A 250 -0.59 6.96 -10.66
C HIS A 250 -0.14 5.74 -11.48
N PHE A 251 0.87 5.00 -11.00
CA PHE A 251 1.36 3.75 -11.60
C PHE A 251 0.88 2.50 -10.82
N ASN A 252 -0.28 2.62 -10.19
CA ASN A 252 -0.89 1.61 -9.34
C ASN A 252 -2.43 1.63 -9.50
N LYS A 253 -3.16 0.83 -8.71
CA LYS A 253 -4.64 0.72 -8.79
C LYS A 253 -5.40 2.04 -8.62
N GLN A 254 -4.74 3.08 -8.08
CA GLN A 254 -5.35 4.41 -7.97
C GLN A 254 -5.72 5.01 -9.34
N SER A 255 -4.94 4.77 -10.40
CA SER A 255 -5.28 5.25 -11.76
C SER A 255 -6.63 4.71 -12.25
N MET A 256 -6.92 3.42 -11.99
CA MET A 256 -8.24 2.84 -12.28
C MET A 256 -9.37 3.45 -11.44
N ARG A 257 -9.11 3.74 -10.16
CA ARG A 257 -10.11 4.38 -9.28
C ARG A 257 -10.44 5.79 -9.75
N ASP A 258 -9.43 6.54 -10.18
CA ASP A 258 -9.60 7.90 -10.69
C ASP A 258 -10.34 7.88 -12.03
N TYR A 259 -10.00 6.96 -12.92
CA TYR A 259 -10.75 6.71 -14.16
C TYR A 259 -12.24 6.49 -13.91
N TYR A 260 -12.61 5.57 -13.02
CA TYR A 260 -14.03 5.33 -12.74
C TYR A 260 -14.72 6.55 -12.14
N LYS A 261 -14.04 7.33 -11.29
CA LYS A 261 -14.61 8.57 -10.75
C LYS A 261 -14.80 9.66 -11.80
N ILE A 262 -13.87 9.78 -12.75
CA ILE A 262 -13.88 10.85 -13.77
C ILE A 262 -14.84 10.51 -14.93
N ILE A 263 -14.74 9.28 -15.43
CA ILE A 263 -15.44 8.82 -16.63
C ILE A 263 -16.82 8.22 -16.29
N HIS A 264 -16.96 7.58 -15.12
CA HIS A 264 -18.16 6.83 -14.72
C HIS A 264 -18.64 7.24 -13.32
N GLY A 265 -18.67 8.55 -13.06
CA GLY A 265 -19.02 9.11 -11.74
C GLY A 265 -20.41 8.70 -11.25
N ASP A 266 -21.39 8.64 -12.15
CA ASP A 266 -22.76 8.17 -11.90
C ASP A 266 -22.80 6.71 -11.38
N TRP A 267 -21.96 5.85 -11.95
CA TRP A 267 -21.82 4.48 -11.50
C TRP A 267 -21.14 4.39 -10.12
N ILE A 268 -20.12 5.22 -9.86
CA ILE A 268 -19.50 5.31 -8.54
C ILE A 268 -20.51 5.78 -7.48
N ASP A 269 -21.36 6.74 -7.81
CA ASP A 269 -22.41 7.23 -6.92
C ASP A 269 -23.44 6.13 -6.61
N ALA A 270 -23.86 5.37 -7.62
CA ALA A 270 -24.73 4.21 -7.43
C ALA A 270 -24.10 3.13 -6.53
N VAL A 271 -22.81 2.81 -6.73
CA VAL A 271 -22.07 1.87 -5.86
C VAL A 271 -22.03 2.39 -4.41
N ASN A 272 -21.78 3.68 -4.22
CA ASN A 272 -21.73 4.29 -2.89
C ASN A 272 -23.12 4.31 -2.22
N GLU A 273 -24.18 4.56 -2.97
CA GLU A 273 -25.56 4.49 -2.48
C GLU A 273 -25.93 3.07 -2.06
N ALA A 274 -25.63 2.07 -2.90
CA ALA A 274 -25.87 0.66 -2.59
C ALA A 274 -25.13 0.23 -1.30
N LYS A 275 -23.88 0.68 -1.11
CA LYS A 275 -23.13 0.45 0.14
C LYS A 275 -23.78 1.10 1.37
N LYS A 276 -24.30 2.32 1.24
CA LYS A 276 -25.01 3.00 2.33
C LYS A 276 -26.31 2.27 2.70
N ILE A 277 -27.03 1.75 1.73
CA ILE A 277 -28.25 0.95 1.96
C ILE A 277 -27.88 -0.38 2.63
N ALA A 278 -26.85 -1.07 2.14
CA ALA A 278 -26.34 -2.31 2.72
C ALA A 278 -25.96 -2.15 4.18
N ALA A 279 -25.20 -1.10 4.51
CA ALA A 279 -24.77 -0.81 5.88
C ALA A 279 -25.95 -0.58 6.84
N LYS A 280 -27.08 -0.03 6.36
CA LYS A 280 -28.29 0.19 7.17
C LYS A 280 -29.19 -1.03 7.29
N SER A 281 -29.26 -1.84 6.23
CA SER A 281 -30.19 -2.98 6.12
C SER A 281 -29.57 -4.32 6.57
N GLY A 282 -28.24 -4.41 6.59
CA GLY A 282 -27.53 -5.68 6.79
C GLY A 282 -27.43 -6.54 5.52
N SER A 283 -27.93 -6.05 4.38
CA SER A 283 -27.89 -6.76 3.10
C SER A 283 -26.53 -6.66 2.40
N VAL A 284 -26.29 -7.51 1.39
CA VAL A 284 -25.06 -7.45 0.59
C VAL A 284 -25.19 -6.35 -0.47
N PHE A 285 -24.28 -5.37 -0.47
CA PHE A 285 -24.36 -4.21 -1.37
C PHE A 285 -24.40 -4.58 -2.86
N THR A 286 -23.78 -5.70 -3.25
CA THR A 286 -23.77 -6.16 -4.65
C THR A 286 -25.14 -6.61 -5.13
N GLU A 287 -26.01 -7.08 -4.23
CA GLU A 287 -27.39 -7.47 -4.56
C GLU A 287 -28.24 -6.22 -4.77
N ILE A 288 -28.16 -5.26 -3.85
CA ILE A 288 -28.82 -3.94 -3.97
C ILE A 288 -28.41 -3.23 -5.26
N LEU A 289 -27.12 -3.27 -5.60
CA LEU A 289 -26.63 -2.67 -6.85
C LEU A 289 -27.23 -3.36 -8.08
N LYS A 290 -27.25 -4.70 -8.11
CA LYS A 290 -27.81 -5.48 -9.23
C LYS A 290 -29.30 -5.25 -9.41
N GLU A 291 -30.06 -5.18 -8.32
CA GLU A 291 -31.50 -4.86 -8.36
C GLU A 291 -31.75 -3.44 -8.87
N GLY A 292 -30.95 -2.47 -8.41
CA GLY A 292 -31.01 -1.11 -8.90
C GLY A 292 -30.65 -1.01 -10.39
N GLN A 293 -29.70 -1.81 -10.87
CA GLN A 293 -29.37 -1.91 -12.29
C GLN A 293 -30.49 -2.56 -13.11
N ALA A 294 -31.06 -3.66 -12.62
CA ALA A 294 -32.16 -4.37 -13.29
C ALA A 294 -33.45 -3.54 -13.38
N SER A 295 -33.69 -2.66 -12.40
CA SER A 295 -34.83 -1.72 -12.39
C SER A 295 -34.56 -0.41 -13.13
N GLY A 296 -33.35 -0.20 -13.67
CA GLY A 296 -32.96 1.04 -14.35
C GLY A 296 -32.68 2.23 -13.43
N ARG A 297 -32.66 2.01 -12.10
CA ARG A 297 -32.29 3.02 -11.10
C ARG A 297 -30.79 3.36 -11.14
N TYR A 298 -29.95 2.37 -11.39
CA TYR A 298 -28.49 2.52 -11.43
C TYR A 298 -27.93 2.20 -12.82
N PRO A 299 -26.86 2.87 -13.25
CA PRO A 299 -26.22 2.57 -14.52
C PRO A 299 -25.61 1.16 -14.51
N ALA A 300 -25.57 0.52 -15.69
CA ALA A 300 -24.91 -0.76 -15.88
C ALA A 300 -23.42 -0.68 -15.56
N ASN A 301 -22.78 -1.83 -15.36
CA ASN A 301 -21.33 -1.87 -15.13
C ASN A 301 -20.59 -1.33 -16.36
N PRO A 302 -19.73 -0.30 -16.19
CA PRO A 302 -19.03 0.31 -17.30
C PRO A 302 -17.97 -0.62 -17.90
N ASN A 303 -17.85 -0.58 -19.23
CA ASN A 303 -16.68 -1.12 -19.92
C ASN A 303 -15.55 -0.10 -19.86
N ILE A 304 -14.31 -0.55 -19.63
CA ILE A 304 -13.14 0.33 -19.64
C ILE A 304 -12.80 0.66 -21.09
N ASP A 305 -12.58 1.94 -21.38
CA ASP A 305 -12.14 2.42 -22.68
C ASP A 305 -10.85 1.72 -23.12
N ALA A 306 -10.85 1.20 -24.35
CA ALA A 306 -9.70 0.47 -24.88
C ALA A 306 -8.38 1.29 -24.86
N PRO A 307 -8.36 2.60 -25.20
CA PRO A 307 -7.15 3.43 -25.06
C PRO A 307 -6.66 3.52 -23.62
N PHE A 308 -7.55 3.68 -22.64
CA PHE A 308 -7.15 3.76 -21.24
C PHE A 308 -6.64 2.41 -20.71
N LEU A 309 -7.29 1.31 -21.12
CA LEU A 309 -6.85 -0.03 -20.76
C LEU A 309 -5.45 -0.34 -21.33
N ASP A 310 -5.13 0.14 -22.53
CA ASP A 310 -3.79 0.04 -23.11
C ASP A 310 -2.73 0.75 -22.26
N LEU A 311 -3.03 1.97 -21.76
CA LEU A 311 -2.14 2.69 -20.84
C LEU A 311 -1.84 1.87 -19.59
N GLN A 312 -2.84 1.21 -19.00
CA GLN A 312 -2.61 0.37 -17.83
C GLN A 312 -1.74 -0.85 -18.16
N LYS A 313 -1.98 -1.51 -19.31
CA LYS A 313 -1.12 -2.62 -19.77
C LYS A 313 0.32 -2.17 -19.94
N ARG A 314 0.55 -0.99 -20.51
CA ARG A 314 1.89 -0.41 -20.69
C ARG A 314 2.59 -0.15 -19.36
N LYS A 315 1.89 0.30 -18.31
CA LYS A 315 2.46 0.43 -16.96
C LYS A 315 2.94 -0.91 -16.40
N PHE A 316 2.13 -1.96 -16.53
CA PHE A 316 2.52 -3.30 -16.08
C PHE A 316 3.71 -3.84 -16.88
N ALA A 317 3.69 -3.70 -18.20
CA ALA A 317 4.77 -4.11 -19.09
C ALA A 317 6.08 -3.38 -18.74
N MET A 318 6.03 -2.08 -18.44
CA MET A 318 7.18 -1.30 -18.00
C MET A 318 7.80 -1.88 -16.72
N VAL A 319 7.00 -2.20 -15.70
CA VAL A 319 7.50 -2.81 -14.46
C VAL A 319 8.10 -4.19 -14.73
N GLN A 320 7.50 -4.99 -15.61
CA GLN A 320 8.04 -6.30 -16.01
C GLN A 320 9.38 -6.16 -16.74
N ASP A 321 9.50 -5.20 -17.65
CA ASP A 321 10.74 -4.97 -18.40
C ASP A 321 11.87 -4.50 -17.49
N PHE A 322 11.57 -3.62 -16.53
CA PHE A 322 12.51 -3.23 -15.47
C PHE A 322 12.98 -4.45 -14.65
N ILE A 323 12.04 -5.28 -14.22
CA ILE A 323 12.29 -6.52 -13.46
C ILE A 323 13.17 -7.50 -14.23
N GLN A 324 12.95 -7.65 -15.53
CA GLN A 324 13.71 -8.56 -16.40
C GLN A 324 15.05 -7.97 -16.88
N GLY A 325 15.36 -6.72 -16.50
CA GLY A 325 16.55 -6.03 -16.97
C GLY A 325 16.56 -5.81 -18.49
N LYS A 326 15.39 -5.76 -19.12
CA LYS A 326 15.29 -5.45 -20.55
C LYS A 326 15.69 -4.00 -20.77
N GLY A 327 16.59 -3.79 -21.73
CA GLY A 327 17.24 -2.51 -21.96
C GLY A 327 16.29 -1.40 -22.39
N GLY A 328 16.68 -0.16 -22.12
CA GLY A 328 15.94 1.05 -22.47
C GLY A 328 16.01 2.10 -21.37
N ASP A 329 15.64 3.32 -21.71
CA ASP A 329 15.49 4.39 -20.72
C ASP A 329 14.12 4.27 -20.05
N ILE A 330 14.05 3.48 -18.97
CA ILE A 330 12.79 3.17 -18.29
C ILE A 330 12.08 4.42 -17.78
N GLN A 331 12.83 5.47 -17.42
CA GLN A 331 12.27 6.73 -16.93
C GLN A 331 11.57 7.48 -18.07
N LYS A 332 12.14 7.50 -19.27
CA LYS A 332 11.45 8.03 -20.46
C LYS A 332 10.21 7.23 -20.83
N VAL A 333 10.21 5.91 -20.61
CA VAL A 333 9.01 5.09 -20.81
C VAL A 333 7.92 5.51 -19.82
N ALA A 334 8.26 5.68 -18.54
CA ALA A 334 7.33 6.16 -17.51
C ALA A 334 6.80 7.56 -17.85
N GLU A 335 7.67 8.48 -18.24
CA GLU A 335 7.33 9.84 -18.68
C GLU A 335 6.33 9.82 -19.84
N LYS A 336 6.61 9.02 -20.86
CA LYS A 336 5.72 8.89 -22.02
C LYS A 336 4.35 8.35 -21.61
N ILE A 337 4.31 7.29 -20.81
CA ILE A 337 3.03 6.73 -20.33
C ILE A 337 2.25 7.78 -19.53
N ALA A 338 2.94 8.57 -18.69
CA ALA A 338 2.33 9.62 -17.90
C ALA A 338 1.75 10.75 -18.79
N SER A 339 2.51 11.20 -19.80
CA SER A 339 2.03 12.19 -20.77
C SER A 339 0.81 11.69 -21.55
N ASP A 340 0.87 10.44 -22.03
CA ASP A 340 -0.22 9.84 -22.81
C ASP A 340 -1.51 9.69 -21.96
N GLU A 341 -1.40 9.46 -20.64
CA GLU A 341 -2.57 9.41 -19.73
C GLU A 341 -3.21 10.79 -19.51
N ILE A 342 -2.40 11.84 -19.38
CA ILE A 342 -2.91 13.22 -19.33
C ILE A 342 -3.62 13.57 -20.65
N GLU A 343 -3.02 13.18 -21.77
CA GLU A 343 -3.60 13.38 -23.10
C GLU A 343 -4.91 12.60 -23.29
N TYR A 344 -5.02 11.39 -22.72
CA TYR A 344 -6.27 10.65 -22.71
C TYR A 344 -7.40 11.46 -22.05
N TYR A 345 -7.17 12.00 -20.84
CA TYR A 345 -8.18 12.83 -20.17
C TYR A 345 -8.45 14.13 -20.92
N SER A 346 -7.44 14.72 -21.57
CA SER A 346 -7.64 15.89 -22.43
C SER A 346 -8.53 15.59 -23.63
N ALA A 347 -8.25 14.51 -24.36
CA ALA A 347 -9.03 14.07 -25.52
C ALA A 347 -10.46 13.65 -25.13
N ALA A 348 -10.65 13.10 -23.93
CA ALA A 348 -11.97 12.79 -23.38
C ALA A 348 -12.76 14.04 -22.90
N GLY A 349 -12.17 15.24 -22.94
CA GLY A 349 -12.79 16.45 -22.40
C GLY A 349 -12.89 16.47 -20.87
N LYS A 350 -12.02 15.71 -20.20
CA LYS A 350 -12.03 15.41 -18.76
C LYS A 350 -10.76 15.85 -18.03
N LEU A 351 -9.96 16.70 -18.68
CA LEU A 351 -8.71 17.19 -18.10
C LEU A 351 -8.96 17.98 -16.81
N ALA A 352 -9.99 18.82 -16.76
CA ALA A 352 -10.30 19.63 -15.58
C ALA A 352 -10.65 18.77 -14.35
N GLU A 353 -11.43 17.70 -14.54
CA GLU A 353 -11.75 16.74 -13.47
C GLU A 353 -10.51 15.96 -13.01
N TYR A 354 -9.66 15.53 -13.95
CA TYR A 354 -8.39 14.88 -13.63
C TYR A 354 -7.46 15.81 -12.84
N GLU A 355 -7.34 17.05 -13.29
CA GLU A 355 -6.59 18.12 -12.67
C GLU A 355 -7.10 18.48 -11.26
N ALA A 356 -8.42 18.44 -11.04
CA ALA A 356 -9.03 18.64 -9.73
C ALA A 356 -8.71 17.48 -8.77
N MET A 357 -8.66 16.24 -9.25
CA MET A 357 -8.22 15.09 -8.42
C MET A 357 -6.72 15.14 -8.10
N ASN A 358 -5.92 15.71 -9.00
CA ASN A 358 -4.49 15.93 -8.78
C ASN A 358 -4.20 17.17 -7.92
N ALA A 359 -5.16 18.07 -7.71
CA ALA A 359 -4.98 19.25 -6.87
C ALA A 359 -4.71 18.83 -5.41
N GLY A 360 -3.90 19.63 -4.72
CA GLY A 360 -3.52 19.44 -3.33
C GLY A 360 -4.17 20.43 -2.39
#